data_AF-A0A540V1S8-F1
#
_entry.id   AF-A0A540V1S8-F1
#
_cell.length_a   1.000
_cell.length_b   1.000
_cell.length_c   1.000
_cell.angle_alpha   90.00
_cell.angle_beta   90.00
_cell.angle_gamma   90.00
#
_symmetry.space_group_name_H-M   'P 1'
#
loop_
_entity.id
_entity.type
_entity.pdbx_description
1 polymer ?
#
loop_
_entity_poly.entity_id
_entity_poly.type
_entity_poly.pdbx_seq_one_letter_code
_entity_poly.pdbx_strand_id
1 'polypeptide(L)'
;REYQKVQMEEPNFRELVFALQEAQGRKIAANYGLNPRLGKYFSTACQACGERVGHGDVCPKCGSREFVKGISIRIRELSDLKQPTRTRPPYIHQVPLDFIPGIGKKTIQRLLEAFGTEMAILHEVSLEQLEEVVPGKIAKMIDLARKGELTIAEGGGGVYGKVLE
;
A
#
# COMPACT_ATOMS: atom_id res chain seq x y z
N ARG A 1 -5.74 -5.45 -3.49
CA ARG A 1 -5.15 -6.30 -4.57
C ARG A 1 -4.26 -5.39 -5.41
N GLU A 2 -3.09 -5.85 -5.86
CA GLU A 2 -2.18 -5.04 -6.69
C GLU A 2 -2.51 -5.21 -8.19
N TYR A 3 -2.35 -4.15 -8.97
CA TYR A 3 -2.61 -4.17 -10.42
C TYR A 3 -1.92 -3.01 -11.15
N GLN A 4 -2.00 -3.02 -12.48
CA GLN A 4 -1.47 -1.98 -13.34
C GLN A 4 -2.57 -1.36 -14.19
N LYS A 5 -2.51 -0.03 -14.38
CA LYS A 5 -3.27 0.64 -15.44
C LYS A 5 -2.38 0.67 -16.68
N VAL A 6 -2.79 -0.06 -17.72
CA VAL A 6 -2.00 -0.25 -18.93
C VAL A 6 -2.66 0.47 -20.10
N GLN A 7 -1.87 1.24 -20.86
CA GLN A 7 -2.30 1.92 -22.07
C GLN A 7 -1.97 1.05 -23.28
N MET A 8 -3.02 0.58 -23.97
CA MET A 8 -2.97 -0.28 -25.15
C MET A 8 -4.13 0.01 -26.11
N GLU A 9 -3.98 -0.35 -27.38
CA GLU A 9 -5.07 -0.23 -28.37
C GLU A 9 -6.13 -1.32 -28.18
N GLU A 10 -5.70 -2.54 -27.87
CA GLU A 10 -6.58 -3.69 -27.66
C GLU A 10 -6.13 -4.56 -26.48
N PRO A 11 -7.05 -5.20 -25.74
CA PRO A 11 -6.74 -6.05 -24.59
C PRO A 11 -6.25 -7.44 -25.02
N ASN A 12 -5.14 -7.50 -25.75
CA ASN A 12 -4.54 -8.75 -26.23
C ASN A 12 -3.06 -8.88 -25.79
N PHE A 13 -2.51 -10.10 -25.87
CA PHE A 13 -1.15 -10.37 -25.38
C PHE A 13 -0.07 -9.60 -26.15
N ARG A 14 -0.25 -9.39 -27.46
CA ARG A 14 0.72 -8.65 -28.29
C ARG A 14 0.84 -7.20 -27.82
N GLU A 15 -0.28 -6.56 -27.54
CA GLU A 15 -0.34 -5.20 -27.01
C GLU A 15 0.27 -5.10 -25.61
N LEU A 16 0.05 -6.10 -24.76
CA LEU A 16 0.71 -6.18 -23.45
C LEU A 16 2.24 -6.24 -23.59
N VAL A 17 2.76 -7.02 -24.55
CA VAL A 17 4.21 -7.07 -24.83
C VAL A 17 4.73 -5.68 -25.22
N PHE A 18 4.03 -4.95 -26.09
CA PHE A 18 4.41 -3.57 -26.43
C PHE A 18 4.36 -2.65 -25.22
N ALA A 19 3.36 -2.79 -24.34
CA ALA A 19 3.26 -1.97 -23.13
C ALA A 19 4.40 -2.23 -22.13
N LEU A 20 4.84 -3.49 -21.99
CA LEU A 20 5.97 -3.87 -21.13
C LEU A 20 7.30 -3.38 -21.70
N GLN A 21 7.42 -3.28 -23.02
CA GLN A 21 8.59 -2.78 -23.75
C GLN A 21 8.58 -1.26 -23.97
N GLU A 22 7.51 -0.57 -23.57
CA GLU A 22 7.30 0.86 -23.85
C GLU A 22 7.38 1.20 -25.36
N ALA A 23 6.87 0.29 -26.21
CA ALA A 23 6.96 0.38 -27.66
C ALA A 23 5.67 0.91 -28.30
N GLN A 24 5.79 1.59 -29.44
CA GLN A 24 4.66 2.09 -30.25
C GLN A 24 3.62 2.89 -29.45
N GLY A 25 4.10 3.65 -28.44
CA GLY A 25 3.25 4.47 -27.57
C GLY A 25 2.50 3.71 -26.48
N ARG A 26 2.61 2.37 -26.41
CA ARG A 26 2.04 1.55 -25.33
C ARG A 26 2.91 1.65 -24.10
N LYS A 27 2.30 1.62 -22.92
CA LYS A 27 3.02 1.72 -21.65
C LYS A 27 2.18 1.28 -20.47
N ILE A 28 2.85 0.98 -19.37
CA ILE A 28 2.21 0.99 -18.05
C ILE A 28 2.04 2.47 -17.65
N ALA A 29 0.80 2.90 -17.46
CA ALA A 29 0.48 4.28 -17.07
C ALA A 29 0.63 4.51 -15.56
N ALA A 30 0.27 3.51 -14.73
CA ALA A 30 0.43 3.55 -13.29
C ALA A 30 0.47 2.13 -12.71
N ASN A 31 1.15 1.97 -11.58
CA ASN A 31 1.07 0.77 -10.74
C ASN A 31 0.27 1.09 -9.49
N TYR A 32 -0.51 0.14 -9.02
CA TYR A 32 -1.32 0.25 -7.83
C TYR A 32 -1.01 -0.90 -6.90
N GLY A 33 -0.80 -0.60 -5.62
CA GLY A 33 -0.63 -1.65 -4.64
C GLY A 33 -0.52 -1.12 -3.23
N LEU A 34 -0.29 -2.03 -2.28
CA LEU A 34 -0.32 -1.71 -0.86
C LEU A 34 0.74 -0.65 -0.53
N ASN A 35 0.44 0.29 0.37
CA ASN A 35 1.48 1.13 0.96
C ASN A 35 2.50 0.22 1.68
N PRO A 36 3.78 0.19 1.26
CA PRO A 36 4.75 -0.77 1.79
C PRO A 36 4.94 -0.63 3.30
N ARG A 37 4.72 0.57 3.86
CA ARG A 37 4.76 0.85 5.31
C ARG A 37 3.74 0.02 6.10
N LEU A 38 2.65 -0.39 5.47
CA LEU A 38 1.65 -1.28 6.08
C LEU A 38 2.11 -2.75 6.12
N GLY A 39 3.15 -3.13 5.38
CA GLY A 39 3.62 -4.51 5.28
C GLY A 39 4.19 -5.08 6.59
N LYS A 40 3.97 -6.38 6.84
CA LYS A 40 4.40 -7.08 8.07
C LYS A 40 5.89 -7.02 8.39
N TYR A 41 6.72 -6.77 7.40
CA TYR A 41 8.18 -6.80 7.51
C TYR A 41 8.80 -5.53 6.94
N PHE A 42 8.08 -4.40 6.94
CA PHE A 42 8.63 -3.15 6.42
C PHE A 42 9.86 -2.70 7.21
N SER A 43 9.69 -2.51 8.52
CA SER A 43 10.74 -2.11 9.46
C SER A 43 11.34 -3.31 10.20
N THR A 44 12.58 -3.15 10.65
CA THR A 44 13.26 -4.16 11.48
C THR A 44 12.67 -4.14 12.90
N ALA A 45 12.52 -5.33 13.47
CA ALA A 45 11.99 -5.47 14.82
C ALA A 45 12.73 -6.56 15.60
N CYS A 46 12.80 -6.40 16.93
CA CYS A 46 13.31 -7.42 17.82
C CYS A 46 12.39 -8.65 17.78
N GLN A 47 12.97 -9.83 17.58
CA GLN A 47 12.21 -11.08 17.54
C GLN A 47 11.61 -11.44 18.91
N ALA A 48 12.29 -11.05 20.01
CA ALA A 48 11.87 -11.39 21.36
C ALA A 48 10.71 -10.53 21.89
N CYS A 49 10.74 -9.21 21.65
CA CYS A 49 9.78 -8.28 22.25
C CYS A 49 9.02 -7.41 21.23
N GLY A 50 9.26 -7.57 19.93
CA GLY A 50 8.60 -6.82 18.86
C GLY A 50 9.01 -5.36 18.71
N GLU A 51 9.95 -4.88 19.54
CA GLU A 51 10.40 -3.48 19.52
C GLU A 51 10.96 -3.10 18.15
N ARG A 52 10.52 -1.96 17.62
CA ARG A 52 10.99 -1.43 16.34
C ARG A 52 12.40 -0.90 16.54
N VAL A 53 13.34 -1.36 15.72
CA VAL A 53 14.73 -0.94 15.80
C VAL A 53 15.21 -0.46 14.44
N GLY A 54 15.87 0.71 14.43
CA GLY A 54 16.47 1.24 13.21
C GLY A 54 17.81 0.60 12.91
N HIS A 55 18.72 0.65 13.89
CA HIS A 55 20.10 0.17 13.78
C HIS A 55 20.60 -0.28 15.17
N GLY A 56 21.50 -1.25 15.21
CA GLY A 56 22.15 -1.72 16.43
C GLY A 56 22.06 -3.25 16.61
N ASP A 57 23.06 -3.81 17.29
CA ASP A 57 23.20 -5.26 17.48
C ASP A 57 22.48 -5.76 18.75
N VAL A 58 21.92 -4.87 19.56
CA VAL A 58 21.27 -5.17 20.84
C VAL A 58 19.99 -4.36 20.99
N CYS A 59 18.91 -5.04 21.36
CA CYS A 59 17.60 -4.43 21.52
C CYS A 59 17.61 -3.53 22.77
N PRO A 60 17.26 -2.24 22.65
CA PRO A 60 17.32 -1.31 23.79
C PRO A 60 16.29 -1.61 24.88
N LYS A 61 15.25 -2.39 24.56
CA LYS A 61 14.15 -2.69 25.47
C LYS A 61 14.33 -3.99 26.26
N CYS A 62 14.91 -5.02 25.66
CA CYS A 62 15.03 -6.34 26.28
C CYS A 62 16.43 -6.95 26.24
N GLY A 63 17.42 -6.29 25.61
CA GLY A 63 18.79 -6.78 25.50
C GLY A 63 18.99 -7.93 24.50
N SER A 64 17.94 -8.43 23.84
CA SER A 64 18.07 -9.47 22.82
C SER A 64 18.89 -8.99 21.62
N ARG A 65 19.62 -9.92 21.01
CA ARG A 65 20.39 -9.71 19.77
C ARG A 65 19.70 -10.31 18.54
N GLU A 66 18.51 -10.87 18.71
CA GLU A 66 17.74 -11.50 17.64
C GLU A 66 16.77 -10.50 17.03
N PHE A 67 16.89 -10.29 15.72
CA PHE A 67 16.10 -9.33 14.98
C PHE A 67 15.55 -9.92 13.68
N VAL A 68 14.31 -9.58 13.36
CA VAL A 68 13.73 -9.81 12.05
C VAL A 68 14.04 -8.59 11.19
N LYS A 69 14.94 -8.76 10.22
CA LYS A 69 15.35 -7.69 9.30
C LYS A 69 14.17 -7.20 8.46
N GLY A 70 13.95 -5.89 8.46
CA GLY A 70 12.95 -5.24 7.62
C GLY A 70 13.39 -5.16 6.15
N ILE A 71 12.42 -5.25 5.25
CA ILE A 71 12.60 -5.11 3.80
C ILE A 71 13.20 -3.74 3.46
N SER A 72 12.80 -2.67 4.17
CA SER A 72 13.33 -1.32 3.96
C SER A 72 14.85 -1.23 4.18
N ILE A 73 15.38 -1.91 5.20
CA ILE A 73 16.82 -2.00 5.45
C ILE A 73 17.49 -2.80 4.34
N ARG A 74 16.91 -3.94 3.97
CA ARG A 74 17.49 -4.79 2.91
C ARG A 74 17.59 -4.06 1.57
N ILE A 75 16.59 -3.25 1.21
CA ILE A 75 16.63 -2.40 0.02
C ILE A 75 17.78 -1.41 0.15
N ARG A 76 17.89 -0.70 1.28
CA ARG A 76 18.97 0.29 1.51
C ARG A 76 20.37 -0.32 1.44
N GLU A 77 20.57 -1.54 1.96
CA GLU A 77 21.83 -2.28 1.87
C GLU A 77 22.26 -2.58 0.43
N LEU A 78 21.30 -2.78 -0.47
CA LEU A 78 21.53 -3.12 -1.87
C LEU A 78 21.49 -1.91 -2.81
N SER A 79 21.01 -0.77 -2.32
CA SER A 79 20.92 0.46 -3.10
C SER A 79 22.30 1.04 -3.40
N ASP A 80 22.70 1.00 -4.66
CA ASP A 80 23.94 1.56 -5.20
C ASP A 80 23.70 2.81 -6.07
N LEU A 81 22.48 2.98 -6.58
CA LEU A 81 22.07 4.12 -7.39
C LEU A 81 21.70 5.33 -6.51
N LYS A 82 22.34 6.48 -6.78
CA LYS A 82 22.00 7.77 -6.13
C LYS A 82 20.73 8.39 -6.70
N GLN A 83 20.39 8.12 -7.96
CA GLN A 83 19.21 8.66 -8.64
C GLN A 83 18.62 7.63 -9.62
N PRO A 84 17.31 7.71 -9.91
CA PRO A 84 16.68 6.86 -10.92
C PRO A 84 17.30 7.07 -12.30
N THR A 85 17.60 5.97 -13.00
CA THR A 85 18.19 5.99 -14.36
C THR A 85 17.14 6.10 -15.48
N ARG A 86 15.87 5.96 -15.14
CA ARG A 86 14.74 6.13 -16.06
C ARG A 86 13.53 6.68 -15.32
N THR A 87 12.68 7.39 -16.04
CA THR A 87 11.34 7.73 -15.58
C THR A 87 10.55 6.43 -15.41
N ARG A 88 9.93 6.26 -14.24
CA ARG A 88 9.04 5.14 -13.94
C ARG A 88 7.61 5.65 -13.85
N PRO A 89 6.60 4.85 -14.24
CA PRO A 89 5.22 5.20 -13.97
C PRO A 89 5.00 5.35 -12.46
N PRO A 90 4.06 6.22 -12.04
CA PRO A 90 3.75 6.41 -10.62
C PRO A 90 3.30 5.10 -9.97
N TYR A 91 3.63 4.95 -8.70
CA TYR A 91 3.09 3.92 -7.82
C TYR A 91 2.06 4.55 -6.89
N ILE A 92 0.79 4.23 -7.10
CA ILE A 92 -0.32 4.74 -6.31
C ILE A 92 -0.54 3.79 -5.14
N HIS A 93 -0.17 4.24 -3.95
CA HIS A 93 -0.35 3.49 -2.73
C HIS A 93 -1.84 3.36 -2.40
N GLN A 94 -2.22 2.15 -2.00
CA GLN A 94 -3.55 1.81 -1.55
C GLN A 94 -3.52 1.40 -0.08
N VAL A 95 -4.62 1.70 0.59
CA VAL A 95 -4.94 1.16 1.91
C VAL A 95 -6.20 0.30 1.74
N PRO A 96 -6.10 -1.02 1.97
CA PRO A 96 -7.26 -1.90 1.98
C PRO A 96 -8.32 -1.42 2.97
N LEU A 97 -9.60 -1.66 2.68
CA LEU A 97 -10.68 -1.17 3.54
C LEU A 97 -10.57 -1.71 4.98
N ASP A 98 -10.12 -2.94 5.16
CA ASP A 98 -9.93 -3.58 6.46
C ASP A 98 -8.73 -3.04 7.27
N PHE A 99 -7.88 -2.20 6.68
CA PHE A 99 -6.80 -1.50 7.37
C PHE A 99 -7.23 -0.13 7.92
N ILE A 100 -8.40 0.38 7.50
CA ILE A 100 -8.93 1.67 7.95
C ILE A 100 -9.67 1.47 9.29
N PRO A 101 -9.27 2.20 10.36
CA PRO A 101 -9.93 2.13 11.66
C PRO A 101 -11.44 2.35 11.56
N GLY A 102 -12.21 1.51 12.26
CA GLY A 102 -13.68 1.58 12.24
C GLY A 102 -14.36 0.88 11.04
N ILE A 103 -13.59 0.39 10.06
CA ILE A 103 -14.14 -0.42 8.96
C ILE A 103 -14.02 -1.91 9.31
N GLY A 104 -15.12 -2.51 9.75
CA GLY A 104 -15.23 -3.95 9.97
C GLY A 104 -15.90 -4.67 8.80
N LYS A 105 -15.98 -6.01 8.88
CA LYS A 105 -16.59 -6.87 7.85
C LYS A 105 -17.99 -6.41 7.40
N LYS A 106 -18.83 -5.98 8.35
CA LYS A 106 -20.19 -5.48 8.04
C LYS A 106 -20.17 -4.20 7.21
N THR A 107 -19.27 -3.27 7.52
CA THR A 107 -19.10 -2.02 6.77
C THR A 107 -18.60 -2.31 5.36
N ILE A 108 -17.60 -3.20 5.23
CA ILE A 108 -17.09 -3.65 3.93
C ILE A 108 -18.20 -4.27 3.09
N GLN A 109 -18.99 -5.17 3.68
CA GLN A 109 -20.10 -5.81 2.98
C GLN A 109 -21.12 -4.78 2.48
N ARG A 110 -21.53 -3.81 3.31
CA ARG A 110 -22.45 -2.74 2.90
C ARG A 110 -21.90 -1.90 1.75
N LEU A 111 -20.61 -1.55 1.80
CA LEU A 111 -19.96 -0.81 0.71
C LEU A 111 -19.91 -1.63 -0.58
N LEU A 112 -19.61 -2.94 -0.49
CA LEU A 112 -19.60 -3.83 -1.64
C LEU A 112 -21.00 -4.04 -2.23
N GLU A 113 -22.03 -4.14 -1.39
CA GLU A 113 -23.43 -4.22 -1.84
C GLU A 113 -23.86 -2.94 -2.58
N ALA A 114 -23.40 -1.77 -2.14
CA ALA A 114 -23.72 -0.49 -2.78
C ALA A 114 -22.91 -0.22 -4.06
N PHE A 115 -21.63 -0.59 -4.09
CA PHE A 115 -20.68 -0.15 -5.13
C PHE A 115 -20.02 -1.31 -5.91
N GLY A 116 -20.39 -2.55 -5.63
CA GLY A 116 -19.94 -3.76 -6.32
C GLY A 116 -18.55 -4.24 -5.91
N THR A 117 -17.51 -3.44 -6.11
CA THR A 117 -16.11 -3.87 -5.90
C THR A 117 -15.33 -2.93 -4.98
N GLU A 118 -14.36 -3.49 -4.25
CA GLU A 118 -13.40 -2.69 -3.48
C GLU A 118 -12.64 -1.71 -4.38
N MET A 119 -12.43 -2.06 -5.65
CA MET A 119 -11.75 -1.17 -6.58
C MET A 119 -12.57 0.10 -6.87
N ALA A 120 -13.86 -0.06 -7.14
CA ALA A 120 -14.76 1.09 -7.32
C ALA A 120 -14.75 1.97 -6.05
N ILE A 121 -14.82 1.34 -4.87
CA ILE A 121 -14.78 2.03 -3.58
C ILE A 121 -13.43 2.72 -3.33
N LEU A 122 -12.32 2.24 -3.86
CA LEU A 122 -11.02 2.87 -3.62
C LEU A 122 -10.63 3.90 -4.70
N HIS A 123 -11.26 3.92 -5.87
CA HIS A 123 -10.79 4.75 -6.99
C HIS A 123 -11.85 5.58 -7.71
N GLU A 124 -13.13 5.24 -7.61
CA GLU A 124 -14.17 5.79 -8.50
C GLU A 124 -15.31 6.49 -7.75
N VAL A 125 -15.79 5.88 -6.65
CA VAL A 125 -16.96 6.37 -5.89
C VAL A 125 -16.67 7.73 -5.26
N SER A 126 -17.57 8.70 -5.37
CA SER A 126 -17.36 10.04 -4.78
C SER A 126 -17.46 10.04 -3.25
N LEU A 127 -16.99 11.11 -2.60
CA LEU A 127 -17.10 11.24 -1.15
C LEU A 127 -18.58 11.30 -0.72
N GLU A 128 -19.40 12.03 -1.46
CA GLU A 128 -20.83 12.19 -1.20
C GLU A 128 -21.55 10.84 -1.27
N GLN A 129 -21.23 10.02 -2.28
CA GLN A 129 -21.77 8.66 -2.39
C GLN A 129 -21.35 7.78 -1.21
N LEU A 130 -20.11 7.89 -0.73
CA LEU A 130 -19.68 7.16 0.46
C LEU A 130 -20.49 7.58 1.70
N GLU A 131 -20.75 8.88 1.86
CA GLU A 131 -21.50 9.43 3.00
C GLU A 131 -22.97 8.97 3.04
N GLU A 132 -23.54 8.56 1.90
CA GLU A 132 -24.87 7.92 1.85
C GLU A 132 -24.90 6.52 2.47
N VAL A 133 -23.76 5.81 2.47
CA VAL A 133 -23.67 4.40 2.89
C VAL A 133 -23.02 4.23 4.26
N VAL A 134 -22.03 5.06 4.59
CA VAL A 134 -21.25 4.95 5.84
C VAL A 134 -21.19 6.30 6.58
N PRO A 135 -20.95 6.30 7.91
CA PRO A 135 -20.80 7.55 8.65
C PRO A 135 -19.72 8.45 8.04
N GLY A 136 -19.93 9.77 8.04
CA GLY A 136 -19.03 10.72 7.39
C GLY A 136 -17.56 10.64 7.85
N LYS A 137 -17.29 10.23 9.11
CA LYS A 137 -15.92 9.94 9.57
C LYS A 137 -15.25 8.85 8.73
N ILE A 138 -15.97 7.76 8.43
CA ILE A 138 -15.46 6.63 7.64
C ILE A 138 -15.31 7.04 6.17
N ALA A 139 -16.29 7.75 5.61
CA ALA A 139 -16.22 8.24 4.24
C ALA A 139 -14.97 9.11 4.01
N LYS A 140 -14.71 10.06 4.92
CA LYS A 140 -13.51 10.91 4.91
C LYS A 140 -12.22 10.11 5.07
N MET A 141 -12.19 9.10 5.95
CA MET A 141 -11.01 8.25 6.10
C MET A 141 -10.69 7.46 4.82
N ILE A 142 -11.72 6.95 4.13
CA ILE A 142 -11.54 6.32 2.82
C ILE A 142 -10.97 7.34 1.84
N ASP A 143 -11.55 8.54 1.73
CA ASP A 143 -11.09 9.58 0.81
C ASP A 143 -9.63 10.01 1.07
N LEU A 144 -9.24 10.23 2.33
CA LEU A 144 -7.85 10.48 2.73
C LEU A 144 -6.93 9.31 2.35
N ALA A 145 -7.41 8.07 2.46
CA ALA A 145 -6.67 6.89 2.04
C ALA A 145 -6.37 6.91 0.54
N ARG A 146 -7.35 7.30 -0.28
CA ARG A 146 -7.21 7.40 -1.74
C ARG A 146 -6.20 8.45 -2.15
N LYS A 147 -6.12 9.54 -1.39
CA LYS A 147 -5.19 10.66 -1.61
C LYS A 147 -3.79 10.40 -1.06
N GLY A 148 -3.60 9.32 -0.29
CA GLY A 148 -2.34 9.02 0.37
C GLY A 148 -2.02 9.97 1.52
N GLU A 149 -3.04 10.63 2.09
CA GLU A 149 -2.92 11.64 3.15
C GLU A 149 -3.03 11.05 4.56
N LEU A 150 -3.27 9.73 4.67
CA LEU A 150 -3.32 9.04 5.96
C LEU A 150 -1.94 8.91 6.60
N THR A 151 -1.89 9.16 7.91
CA THR A 151 -0.71 8.87 8.71
C THR A 151 -0.61 7.36 8.95
N ILE A 152 0.57 6.78 8.73
CA ILE A 152 0.80 5.34 8.86
C ILE A 152 1.90 5.07 9.88
N ALA A 153 1.59 4.21 10.85
CA ALA A 153 2.57 3.53 11.69
C ALA A 153 3.07 2.26 10.99
N GLU A 154 4.38 2.10 10.95
CA GLU A 154 5.02 1.06 10.14
C GLU A 154 4.88 -0.36 10.72
N GLY A 155 4.63 -1.31 9.83
CA GLY A 155 4.71 -2.73 10.10
C GLY A 155 6.16 -3.23 10.20
N GLY A 156 6.33 -4.45 10.68
CA GLY A 156 7.64 -5.02 11.01
C GLY A 156 7.52 -6.24 11.94
N GLY A 157 8.51 -7.12 11.93
CA GLY A 157 8.55 -8.29 12.83
C GLY A 157 7.33 -9.21 12.74
N GLY A 158 6.66 -9.29 11.59
CA GLY A 158 5.46 -10.12 11.40
C GLY A 158 4.14 -9.41 11.68
N VAL A 159 4.17 -8.17 12.18
CA VAL A 159 2.99 -7.37 12.51
C VAL A 159 2.74 -6.32 11.42
N TYR A 160 1.53 -6.28 10.88
CA TYR A 160 1.12 -5.26 9.92
C TYR A 160 1.23 -3.85 10.51
N GLY A 161 1.53 -2.88 9.65
CA GLY A 161 1.41 -1.48 9.99
C GLY A 161 -0.06 -1.08 10.15
N LYS A 162 -0.29 0.12 10.66
CA LYS A 162 -1.63 0.62 10.99
C LYS A 162 -1.78 2.04 10.48
N VAL A 163 -2.97 2.36 9.98
CA VAL A 163 -3.40 3.74 9.81
C VAL A 163 -3.63 4.32 11.21
N LEU A 164 -3.13 5.54 11.43
CA LEU A 164 -3.38 6.32 12.63
C LEU A 164 -4.57 7.25 12.37
N GLU A 165 -5.41 7.43 13.39
CA GLU A 165 -6.49 8.44 13.38
C GLU A 165 -5.94 9.85 13.62
#